data_AF-A0AAN4YM11-F1
#
_entry.id   AF-A0AAN4YM11-F1
#
_cell.length_a   1.000
_cell.length_b   1.000
_cell.length_c   1.000
_cell.angle_alpha   90.00
_cell.angle_beta   90.00
_cell.angle_gamma   90.00
#
_symmetry.space_group_name_H-M   'P 1'
#
loop_
_entity.id
_entity.type
_entity.pdbx_description
1 polymer ?
#
loop_
_entity_poly.entity_id
_entity_poly.type
_entity_poly.pdbx_seq_one_letter_code
_entity_poly.pdbx_strand_id
1 'polypeptide(L)'
;MTDKLPPPLLALFQPRPPLRYVTPIDRAPEDCKKSTLGGVAQYLPDLKEYEEEYPYNATESWIQRKLRQKQEKKENIEKHLTEGIHTCGLSPLTL
;
A
#
# COMPACT_ATOMS: atom_id res chain seq x y z
N MET A 1 -20.64 15.69 44.15
CA MET A 1 -19.61 14.86 44.81
C MET A 1 -18.83 15.58 45.92
N THR A 2 -18.99 16.90 46.11
CA THR A 2 -18.32 17.67 47.18
C THR A 2 -19.26 18.09 48.33
N ASP A 3 -20.54 17.70 48.28
CA ASP A 3 -21.61 18.19 49.18
C ASP A 3 -21.57 17.67 50.63
N LYS A 4 -20.68 16.73 50.95
CA LYS A 4 -20.56 16.13 52.30
C LYS A 4 -19.27 16.51 53.02
N LEU A 5 -18.48 17.44 52.49
CA LEU A 5 -17.23 17.86 53.13
C LEU A 5 -17.47 18.94 54.21
N PRO A 6 -16.69 18.92 55.30
CA PRO A 6 -16.77 19.94 56.34
C PRO A 6 -16.43 21.34 55.78
N PRO A 7 -16.98 22.42 56.35
CA PRO A 7 -16.88 23.79 55.81
C PRO A 7 -15.45 24.25 55.44
N PRO A 8 -14.39 23.93 56.19
CA PRO A 8 -13.01 24.29 55.83
C PRO A 8 -12.53 23.66 54.52
N LEU A 9 -12.99 22.44 54.22
CA LEU A 9 -12.62 21.73 52.99
C LEU A 9 -13.49 22.17 51.81
N LEU A 10 -14.74 22.57 52.06
CA LEU A 10 -15.62 23.13 51.03
C LEU A 10 -15.08 24.46 50.49
N ALA A 11 -14.44 25.27 51.34
CA ALA A 11 -13.81 26.53 50.95
C ALA A 11 -12.72 26.38 49.87
N LEU A 12 -12.06 25.21 49.81
CA LEU A 12 -11.04 24.92 48.79
C LEU A 12 -11.64 24.69 47.40
N PHE A 13 -12.94 24.41 47.32
CA PHE A 13 -13.67 24.18 46.08
C PHE A 13 -14.52 25.37 45.66
N GLN A 14 -14.25 26.56 46.22
CA GLN A 14 -14.91 27.77 45.76
C GLN A 14 -14.65 27.98 44.26
N PRO A 15 -15.68 28.36 43.49
CA PRO A 15 -15.52 28.60 42.07
C PRO A 15 -14.51 29.73 41.84
N ARG A 16 -13.71 29.60 40.80
CA ARG A 16 -12.77 30.66 40.40
C ARG A 16 -13.57 31.88 39.94
N PRO A 17 -13.02 33.09 40.11
CA PRO A 17 -13.59 34.29 39.48
C PRO A 17 -13.80 34.07 37.98
N PRO A 18 -14.85 34.68 37.39
CA PRO A 18 -15.14 34.53 35.97
C PRO A 18 -13.95 35.03 35.15
N LEU A 19 -13.55 34.25 34.14
CA LEU A 19 -12.47 34.61 33.26
C LEU A 19 -12.89 35.80 32.39
N ARG A 20 -11.98 36.78 32.21
CA ARG A 20 -12.20 37.85 31.24
C ARG A 20 -12.24 37.27 29.83
N TYR A 21 -13.33 37.55 29.12
CA TYR A 21 -13.45 37.18 27.71
C TYR A 21 -12.35 37.86 26.88
N VAL A 22 -11.70 37.08 26.02
CA VAL A 22 -10.74 37.55 25.02
C VAL A 22 -11.25 37.05 23.68
N THR A 23 -11.16 37.88 22.65
CA THR A 23 -11.56 37.51 21.29
C THR A 23 -10.77 36.27 20.84
N PRO A 24 -11.44 35.20 20.38
CA PRO A 24 -10.78 34.05 19.80
C PRO A 24 -9.85 34.47 18.67
N ILE A 25 -8.67 33.84 18.60
CA ILE A 25 -7.72 34.03 17.50
C ILE A 25 -8.24 33.35 16.23
N ASP A 26 -9.03 32.28 16.42
CA ASP A 26 -9.57 31.51 15.33
C ASP A 26 -10.67 32.27 14.59
N ARG A 27 -10.82 31.91 13.32
CA ARG A 27 -11.82 32.46 12.45
C ARG A 27 -13.17 31.80 12.73
N ALA A 28 -14.24 32.58 12.60
CA ALA A 28 -15.60 32.02 12.65
C ALA A 28 -15.77 30.94 11.57
N PRO A 29 -16.55 29.87 11.84
CA PRO A 29 -16.77 28.79 10.87
C PRO A 29 -17.38 29.29 9.54
N GLU A 30 -18.14 30.39 9.59
CA GLU A 30 -18.72 31.04 8.40
C GLU A 30 -17.66 31.69 7.50
N ASP A 31 -16.56 32.18 8.08
CA ASP A 31 -15.47 32.85 7.34
C ASP A 31 -14.35 31.85 6.96
N CYS A 32 -14.45 30.60 7.41
CA CYS A 32 -13.53 29.54 7.05
C CYS A 32 -13.61 29.25 5.55
N LYS A 33 -12.47 29.33 4.86
CA LYS A 33 -12.39 29.03 3.43
C LYS A 33 -12.78 27.57 3.20
N LYS A 34 -13.80 27.35 2.36
CA LYS A 34 -14.17 26.01 1.91
C LYS A 34 -13.03 25.41 1.11
N SER A 35 -12.87 24.09 1.20
CA SER A 35 -11.90 23.35 0.40
C SER A 35 -12.19 23.54 -1.09
N THR A 36 -11.14 23.83 -1.87
CA THR A 36 -11.21 23.95 -3.34
C THR A 36 -11.16 22.59 -4.04
N LEU A 37 -11.06 21.49 -3.29
CA LEU A 37 -10.93 20.15 -3.83
C LEU A 37 -12.26 19.70 -4.45
N GLY A 38 -12.25 19.45 -5.75
CA GLY A 38 -13.37 18.89 -6.51
C GLY A 38 -13.34 17.37 -6.58
N GLY A 39 -14.25 16.81 -7.37
CA GLY A 39 -14.28 15.38 -7.67
C GLY A 39 -13.27 14.98 -8.75
N VAL A 40 -12.78 13.74 -8.68
CA VAL A 40 -11.80 13.19 -9.63
C VAL A 40 -12.40 12.74 -10.98
N ALA A 41 -13.72 12.82 -11.14
CA ALA A 41 -14.43 12.35 -12.34
C ALA A 41 -14.01 13.08 -13.63
N GLN A 42 -13.42 14.27 -13.49
CA GLN A 42 -12.92 15.09 -14.60
C GLN A 42 -11.75 14.41 -15.35
N TYR A 43 -11.03 13.50 -14.70
CA TYR A 43 -9.85 12.81 -15.26
C TYR A 43 -10.16 11.44 -15.87
N LEU A 44 -11.43 11.01 -15.86
CA LEU A 44 -11.85 9.77 -16.51
C LEU A 44 -11.63 9.72 -18.04
N PRO A 45 -11.84 10.79 -18.83
CA PRO A 45 -11.51 10.75 -20.26
C PRO A 45 -10.00 10.57 -20.48
N ASP A 46 -9.17 11.31 -19.76
CA ASP A 46 -7.70 11.24 -19.84
C ASP A 46 -7.17 9.82 -19.54
N LEU A 47 -7.81 9.12 -18.61
CA LEU A 47 -7.46 7.73 -18.29
C LEU A 47 -7.72 6.78 -19.48
N LYS A 48 -8.79 6.99 -20.24
CA LYS A 48 -9.11 6.16 -21.42
C LYS A 48 -8.11 6.41 -22.54
N GLU A 49 -7.72 7.66 -22.76
CA GLU A 49 -6.68 8.01 -23.74
C GLU A 49 -5.34 7.35 -23.38
N TYR A 50 -4.99 7.32 -22.09
CA TYR A 50 -3.79 6.64 -21.62
C TYR A 50 -3.80 5.12 -21.85
N GLU A 51 -4.94 4.46 -21.65
CA GLU A 51 -5.10 3.02 -21.92
C GLU A 51 -4.93 2.68 -23.41
N GLU A 52 -5.34 3.58 -24.31
CA GLU A 52 -5.16 3.42 -25.75
C GLU A 52 -3.70 3.62 -26.19
N GLU A 53 -3.02 4.65 -25.66
CA GLU A 53 -1.64 4.96 -26.02
C GLU A 53 -0.64 3.93 -25.45
N TYR A 54 -0.90 3.43 -24.24
CA TYR A 54 -0.03 2.48 -23.54
C TYR A 54 -0.78 1.19 -23.19
N PRO A 55 -0.94 0.26 -24.15
CA PRO A 55 -1.55 -1.03 -23.86
C PRO A 55 -0.76 -1.73 -22.76
N TYR A 56 -1.47 -2.20 -21.74
CA TYR A 56 -0.86 -2.87 -20.59
C TYR A 56 -0.16 -4.17 -21.02
N ASN A 57 1.16 -4.15 -21.04
CA ASN A 57 1.99 -5.33 -21.24
C ASN A 57 2.50 -5.81 -19.88
N ALA A 58 1.89 -6.88 -19.35
CA ALA A 58 2.33 -7.50 -18.11
C ALA A 58 3.79 -7.97 -18.25
N THR A 59 4.72 -7.22 -17.67
CA THR A 59 6.12 -7.62 -17.60
C THR A 59 6.24 -8.79 -16.63
N GLU A 60 7.10 -9.77 -16.94
CA GLU A 60 7.31 -10.91 -16.06
C GLU A 60 7.71 -10.46 -14.65
N SER A 61 6.95 -10.89 -13.64
CA SER A 61 7.38 -10.74 -12.25
C SER A 61 8.61 -11.60 -12.00
N TRP A 62 9.42 -11.24 -11.01
CA TRP A 62 10.60 -12.02 -10.63
C TRP A 62 10.26 -13.50 -10.31
N ILE A 63 9.09 -13.75 -9.74
CA ILE A 63 8.59 -15.11 -9.44
C ILE A 63 8.30 -15.86 -10.75
N GLN A 64 7.60 -15.24 -11.70
CA GLN A 64 7.33 -15.85 -13.02
C GLN A 64 8.63 -16.17 -13.76
N ARG A 65 9.60 -15.24 -13.75
CA ARG A 65 10.93 -15.45 -14.35
C ARG A 65 11.67 -16.63 -13.71
N LYS A 66 11.66 -16.73 -12.38
CA LYS A 66 12.30 -17.83 -11.65
C LYS A 66 11.65 -19.19 -11.96
N LEU A 67 10.32 -19.23 -12.08
CA LEU A 67 9.58 -20.43 -12.45
C LEU A 67 9.93 -20.87 -13.88
N ARG A 68 9.96 -19.93 -14.83
CA ARG A 68 10.39 -20.17 -16.22
C ARG A 68 11.78 -20.79 -16.28
N GLN A 69 12.76 -20.18 -15.60
CA GLN A 69 14.14 -20.70 -15.54
C GLN A 69 14.23 -22.09 -14.91
N LYS A 70 13.45 -22.36 -13.86
CA LYS A 70 13.41 -23.68 -13.22
C LYS A 70 12.88 -24.74 -14.18
N GLN A 71 11.86 -24.41 -14.95
CA GLN A 71 11.27 -25.31 -15.94
C GLN A 71 12.22 -25.55 -17.11
N GLU A 72 12.79 -24.50 -17.71
CA GLU A 72 13.80 -24.60 -18.77
C GLU A 72 14.99 -25.46 -18.33
N LYS A 73 15.47 -25.29 -17.09
CA LYS A 73 16.56 -26.09 -16.53
C LYS A 73 16.18 -27.56 -16.36
N LYS A 74 14.95 -27.84 -15.90
CA LYS A 74 14.44 -29.20 -15.73
C LYS A 74 14.36 -29.92 -17.08
N GLU A 75 13.80 -29.25 -18.09
CA GLU A 75 13.69 -29.77 -19.45
C GLU A 75 15.07 -30.03 -20.08
N ASN A 76 16.03 -29.13 -19.84
CA ASN A 76 17.39 -29.32 -20.34
C ASN A 76 18.10 -30.52 -19.67
N ILE A 77 17.92 -30.69 -18.35
CA ILE A 77 18.45 -31.86 -17.62
C ILE A 77 17.82 -33.15 -18.15
N GLU A 78 16.50 -33.17 -18.35
CA GLU A 78 15.80 -34.34 -18.89
C GLU A 78 16.31 -34.72 -20.29
N LYS A 79 16.49 -33.74 -21.18
CA LYS A 79 17.08 -33.96 -22.52
C LYS A 79 18.50 -34.52 -22.45
N HIS A 80 19.35 -33.94 -21.60
CA HIS A 80 20.71 -34.45 -21.44
C HIS A 80 20.78 -35.86 -20.85
N LEU A 81 19.86 -36.23 -19.95
CA LEU A 81 19.78 -37.61 -19.45
C LEU A 81 19.35 -38.58 -20.54
N THR A 82 18.29 -38.27 -21.29
CA THR A 82 17.79 -39.18 -22.34
C THR A 82 18.81 -39.35 -23.47
N GLU A 83 19.39 -38.25 -23.95
CA GLU A 83 20.43 -38.26 -24.98
C GLU A 83 21.74 -38.90 -24.47
N GLY A 84 22.13 -38.62 -23.22
CA GLY A 84 23.31 -39.20 -22.58
C GLY A 84 23.22 -40.71 -22.38
N ILE A 85 22.04 -41.22 -22.01
CA ILE A 85 21.77 -42.66 -21.90
C ILE A 85 21.79 -43.30 -23.29
N HIS A 86 21.21 -42.65 -24.29
CA HIS A 86 21.16 -43.16 -25.66
C HIS A 86 22.56 -43.21 -26.31
N THR A 87 23.44 -42.28 -25.97
CA THR A 87 24.82 -42.23 -26.47
C THR A 87 25.75 -43.18 -25.73
N CYS A 88 25.62 -43.33 -24.40
CA CYS A 88 26.43 -44.29 -23.63
C CYS A 88 26.02 -45.76 -23.85
N GLY A 89 24.75 -46.03 -24.18
CA GLY A 89 24.27 -47.40 -24.44
C GLY A 89 24.62 -47.96 -25.82
N LEU A 90 25.08 -47.12 -26.75
CA LEU A 90 25.34 -47.50 -28.15
C LEU A 90 26.81 -47.44 -28.58
N SER A 91 27.75 -47.25 -27.65
CA SER A 91 29.15 -47.61 -27.88
C SER A 91 29.33 -49.08 -27.49
N PRO A 92 29.28 -50.05 -28.44
CA PRO A 92 29.82 -51.37 -28.15
C PRO A 92 31.28 -51.17 -27.75
N LEU A 93 31.65 -51.75 -26.61
CA LEU A 93 33.03 -51.90 -26.16
C LEU A 93 33.86 -52.58 -27.28
N THR A 94 34.46 -51.78 -28.16
CA THR A 94 35.55 -52.23 -29.03
C THR A 94 36.85 -52.13 -28.23
N LEU A 95 37.17 -53.25 -27.59
CA LEU A 95 38.55 -53.69 -27.33
C LEU A 95 39.23 -54.05 -28.66
#